data_AF-A0A1F5HC58-F1
#
_entry.id   AF-A0A1F5HC58-F1
#
_cell.length_a   1.000
_cell.length_b   1.000
_cell.length_c   1.000
_cell.angle_alpha   90.00
_cell.angle_beta   90.00
_cell.angle_gamma   90.00
#
_symmetry.space_group_name_H-M   'P 1'
#
loop_
_entity.id
_entity.type
_entity.pdbx_description
1 polymer ?
#
loop_
_entity_poly.entity_id
_entity_poly.type
_entity_poly.pdbx_seq_one_letter_code
_entity_poly.pdbx_strand_id
1 'polypeptide(L)'
;MLSYQQKQLLLFEKLEKQFKQAQTPTTLVIPSSNYVNDKRICLTCVVFIPENLQRLILKEIIKPLKNADPSQYYYLPQSLHLTIQNIRTINLPPLFIDDDIEKVKTVFAQIIPKYQAFEFNLEGLFELPTGISIRGFTSEVLGHLVMELRDNLKRVGFADNKTYSSEIVFGNISVCRYYFKKPNLAFFRKVKELKKIKVGKMKIEAVSLITANCVCHPNLTKILKEYNLLP
;
A
#
# COMPACT_ATOMS: atom_id res chain seq x y z
N MET A 1 25.94 5.45 -11.48
CA MET A 1 25.13 4.96 -10.34
C MET A 1 23.68 4.85 -10.77
N LEU A 2 22.92 3.89 -10.24
CA LEU A 2 21.49 3.74 -10.52
C LEU A 2 20.66 4.84 -9.82
N SER A 3 19.65 5.38 -10.49
CA SER A 3 18.66 6.27 -9.86
C SER A 3 17.81 5.51 -8.84
N TYR A 4 17.16 6.24 -7.91
CA TYR A 4 16.30 5.60 -6.90
C TYR A 4 15.16 4.79 -7.54
N GLN A 5 14.54 5.31 -8.61
CA GLN A 5 13.50 4.61 -9.35
C GLN A 5 14.01 3.35 -10.06
N GLN A 6 15.24 3.36 -10.59
CA GLN A 6 15.87 2.16 -11.14
C GLN A 6 16.11 1.10 -10.06
N LYS A 7 16.54 1.52 -8.85
CA LYS A 7 16.67 0.61 -7.69
C LYS A 7 15.32 0.03 -7.28
N GLN A 8 14.25 0.83 -7.28
CA GLN A 8 12.88 0.36 -7.02
C GLN A 8 12.42 -0.66 -8.07
N LEU A 9 12.70 -0.42 -9.36
CA LEU A 9 12.34 -1.36 -10.43
C LEU A 9 13.01 -2.71 -10.25
N LEU A 10 14.33 -2.72 -10.00
CA LEU A 10 15.08 -3.96 -9.73
C LEU A 10 14.55 -4.68 -8.49
N LEU A 11 14.12 -3.93 -7.47
CA LEU A 11 13.50 -4.52 -6.27
C LEU A 11 12.15 -5.16 -6.59
N PHE A 12 11.28 -4.50 -7.37
CA PHE A 12 10.02 -5.12 -7.82
C PHE A 12 10.26 -6.43 -8.59
N GLU A 13 11.20 -6.43 -9.53
CA GLU A 13 11.53 -7.62 -10.33
C GLU A 13 12.09 -8.75 -9.47
N LYS A 14 12.98 -8.42 -8.53
CA LYS A 14 13.50 -9.37 -7.54
C LYS A 14 12.37 -9.99 -6.71
N LEU A 15 11.48 -9.17 -6.16
CA LEU A 15 10.36 -9.63 -5.33
C LEU A 15 9.41 -10.54 -6.11
N GLU A 16 9.02 -10.16 -7.34
CA GLU A 16 8.16 -11.00 -8.18
C GLU A 16 8.81 -12.35 -8.49
N LYS A 17 10.13 -12.37 -8.75
CA LYS A 17 10.87 -13.62 -8.97
C LYS A 17 10.86 -14.51 -7.73
N GLN A 18 11.07 -13.94 -6.55
CA GLN A 18 11.02 -14.66 -5.28
C GLN A 18 9.63 -15.25 -5.01
N PHE A 19 8.57 -14.48 -5.24
CA PHE A 19 7.20 -14.96 -5.07
C PHE A 19 6.85 -16.11 -6.02
N LYS A 20 7.33 -16.06 -7.27
CA LYS A 20 7.15 -17.15 -8.25
C LYS A 20 7.90 -18.43 -7.85
N GLN A 21 8.97 -18.31 -7.08
CA GLN A 21 9.75 -19.43 -6.53
C GLN A 21 9.23 -19.91 -5.17
N ALA A 22 8.03 -19.50 -4.76
CA ALA A 22 7.43 -19.80 -3.46
C ALA A 22 8.29 -19.39 -2.24
N GLN A 23 9.21 -18.43 -2.42
CA GLN A 23 9.87 -17.78 -1.29
C GLN A 23 8.88 -16.77 -0.71
N THR A 24 8.13 -17.23 0.29
CA THR A 24 7.11 -16.42 0.94
C THR A 24 7.75 -15.30 1.76
N PRO A 25 7.29 -14.04 1.63
CA PRO A 25 7.74 -12.99 2.53
C PRO A 25 7.27 -13.27 3.96
N THR A 26 8.06 -12.85 4.94
CA THR A 26 7.85 -13.08 6.38
C THR A 26 6.56 -12.48 6.94
N THR A 27 5.86 -11.61 6.20
CA THR A 27 4.59 -11.02 6.64
C THR A 27 3.56 -10.98 5.51
N LEU A 28 2.88 -12.10 5.27
CA LEU A 28 1.68 -12.13 4.44
C LEU A 28 0.44 -11.85 5.29
N VAL A 29 -0.41 -10.95 4.81
CA VAL A 29 -1.77 -10.81 5.34
C VAL A 29 -2.56 -12.05 4.92
N ILE A 30 -3.00 -12.84 5.90
CA ILE A 30 -3.81 -14.04 5.66
C ILE A 30 -5.12 -13.62 4.97
N PRO A 31 -5.47 -14.24 3.83
CA PRO A 31 -6.72 -13.96 3.13
C PRO A 31 -7.95 -14.05 4.04
N SER A 32 -8.91 -13.17 3.83
CA SER A 32 -10.22 -13.23 4.49
C SER A 32 -11.24 -13.86 3.54
N SER A 33 -12.16 -14.66 4.07
CA SER A 33 -13.34 -15.11 3.31
C SER A 33 -14.28 -13.96 2.96
N ASN A 34 -14.23 -12.85 3.70
CA ASN A 34 -14.99 -11.63 3.43
C ASN A 34 -14.14 -10.41 3.78
N TYR A 35 -13.51 -9.82 2.77
CA TYR A 35 -12.68 -8.63 2.95
C TYR A 35 -13.49 -7.39 3.36
N VAL A 36 -14.75 -7.25 2.93
CA VAL A 36 -15.59 -6.09 3.25
C VAL A 36 -15.88 -6.02 4.75
N ASN A 37 -16.20 -7.17 5.34
CA ASN A 37 -16.59 -7.28 6.76
C ASN A 37 -15.47 -7.84 7.66
N ASP A 38 -14.22 -7.86 7.18
CA ASP A 38 -13.07 -8.29 8.00
C ASP A 38 -12.85 -7.31 9.14
N LYS A 39 -13.17 -7.74 10.37
CA LYS A 39 -13.10 -6.93 11.58
C LYS A 39 -11.70 -6.75 12.15
N ARG A 40 -10.66 -7.35 11.55
CA ARG A 40 -9.27 -7.14 11.97
C ARG A 40 -8.83 -5.75 11.53
N ILE A 41 -8.41 -4.90 12.48
CA ILE A 41 -8.08 -3.50 12.25
C ILE A 41 -6.58 -3.26 12.40
N CYS A 42 -6.01 -2.47 11.49
CA CYS A 42 -4.65 -1.94 11.54
C CYS A 42 -4.64 -0.45 11.91
N LEU A 43 -3.46 0.05 12.27
CA LEU A 43 -3.14 1.47 12.34
C LEU A 43 -2.05 1.76 11.31
N THR A 44 -2.29 2.71 10.40
CA THR A 44 -1.38 2.94 9.27
C THR A 44 -1.46 4.37 8.74
N CYS A 45 -0.41 4.79 8.03
CA CYS A 45 -0.33 6.05 7.29
C CYS A 45 -0.49 5.79 5.79
N VAL A 46 -1.42 6.49 5.15
CA VAL A 46 -1.73 6.31 3.72
C VAL A 46 -1.90 7.63 2.99
N VAL A 47 -1.91 7.54 1.65
CA VAL A 47 -2.43 8.58 0.76
C VAL A 47 -3.52 7.97 -0.09
N PHE A 48 -4.69 8.61 -0.17
CA PHE A 48 -5.77 8.20 -1.05
C PHE A 48 -5.51 8.67 -2.49
N ILE A 49 -5.95 7.87 -3.46
CA ILE A 49 -5.71 8.16 -4.88
C ILE A 49 -6.68 9.26 -5.34
N PRO A 50 -6.27 10.27 -6.12
CA PRO A 50 -7.18 11.31 -6.60
C PRO A 50 -8.19 10.77 -7.62
N GLU A 51 -9.37 11.40 -7.68
CA GLU A 51 -10.54 10.87 -8.43
C GLU A 51 -10.24 10.60 -9.91
N ASN A 52 -9.46 11.46 -10.57
CA ASN A 52 -9.06 11.26 -11.96
C ASN A 52 -8.29 9.94 -12.16
N LEU A 53 -7.34 9.63 -11.26
CA LEU A 53 -6.58 8.38 -11.29
C LEU A 53 -7.43 7.19 -10.83
N GLN A 54 -8.33 7.38 -9.85
CA GLN A 54 -9.27 6.33 -9.46
C GLN A 54 -10.12 5.87 -10.64
N ARG A 55 -10.68 6.80 -11.42
CA ARG A 55 -11.49 6.50 -12.62
C ARG A 55 -10.69 5.74 -13.66
N LEU A 56 -9.43 6.14 -13.88
CA LEU A 56 -8.54 5.46 -14.81
C LEU A 56 -8.20 4.03 -14.35
N ILE A 57 -7.80 3.86 -13.09
CA ILE A 57 -7.51 2.54 -12.51
C ILE A 57 -8.74 1.62 -12.58
N LEU A 58 -9.92 2.15 -12.29
CA LEU A 58 -11.15 1.39 -12.37
C LEU A 58 -11.41 0.91 -13.81
N LYS A 59 -11.29 1.80 -14.79
CA LYS A 59 -11.59 1.53 -16.20
C LYS A 59 -10.57 0.61 -16.85
N GLU A 60 -9.29 0.90 -16.69
CA GLU A 60 -8.21 0.29 -17.47
C GLU A 60 -7.58 -0.94 -16.78
N ILE A 61 -7.80 -1.11 -15.47
CA ILE A 61 -7.18 -2.20 -14.69
C ILE A 61 -8.24 -3.06 -14.01
N ILE A 62 -9.03 -2.48 -13.10
CA ILE A 62 -9.94 -3.26 -12.26
C ILE A 62 -11.03 -3.92 -13.09
N LYS A 63 -11.72 -3.18 -13.96
CA LYS A 63 -12.79 -3.74 -14.81
C LYS A 63 -12.26 -4.87 -15.72
N PRO A 64 -11.16 -4.71 -16.49
CA PRO A 64 -10.61 -5.81 -17.30
C PRO A 64 -10.22 -7.04 -16.48
N LEU A 65 -9.59 -6.86 -15.31
CA LEU A 65 -9.22 -7.97 -14.44
C LEU A 65 -10.47 -8.67 -13.87
N LYS A 66 -11.50 -7.91 -13.48
CA LYS A 66 -12.77 -8.44 -12.95
C LYS A 66 -13.57 -9.18 -14.00
N ASN A 67 -13.57 -8.71 -15.25
CA ASN A 67 -14.20 -9.41 -16.36
C ASN A 67 -13.51 -10.75 -16.67
N ALA A 68 -12.19 -10.83 -16.44
CA ALA A 68 -11.42 -12.06 -16.64
C ALA A 68 -11.65 -13.10 -15.52
N ASP A 69 -11.78 -12.65 -14.27
CA ASP A 69 -12.15 -13.52 -13.14
C ASP A 69 -12.94 -12.78 -12.05
N PRO A 70 -14.29 -12.81 -12.09
CA PRO A 70 -15.09 -12.08 -11.13
C PRO A 70 -15.08 -12.69 -9.72
N SER A 71 -14.45 -13.85 -9.52
CA SER A 71 -14.45 -14.55 -8.22
C SER A 71 -13.47 -13.98 -7.20
N GLN A 72 -12.65 -13.00 -7.57
CA GLN A 72 -11.67 -12.36 -6.70
C GLN A 72 -12.20 -11.05 -6.10
N TYR A 73 -11.52 -10.53 -5.07
CA TYR A 73 -11.86 -9.24 -4.50
C TYR A 73 -11.22 -8.09 -5.29
N TYR A 74 -12.01 -7.09 -5.62
CA TYR A 74 -11.58 -5.89 -6.35
C TYR A 74 -11.83 -4.65 -5.51
N TYR A 75 -10.83 -3.77 -5.45
CA TYR A 75 -10.91 -2.56 -4.64
C TYR A 75 -11.94 -1.56 -5.19
N LEU A 76 -12.65 -0.91 -4.28
CA LEU A 76 -13.49 0.24 -4.60
C LEU A 76 -12.61 1.48 -4.85
N PRO A 77 -13.06 2.45 -5.67
CA PRO A 77 -12.33 3.70 -5.89
C PRO A 77 -11.87 4.39 -4.60
N GLN A 78 -12.76 4.47 -3.60
CA GLN A 78 -12.50 5.10 -2.30
C GLN A 78 -11.55 4.30 -1.40
N SER A 79 -11.33 3.03 -1.72
CA SER A 79 -10.37 2.15 -1.03
C SER A 79 -8.99 2.17 -1.66
N LEU A 80 -8.81 2.78 -2.84
CA LEU A 80 -7.51 2.87 -3.49
C LEU A 80 -6.61 3.82 -2.70
N HIS A 81 -5.46 3.31 -2.29
CA HIS A 81 -4.49 4.06 -1.50
C HIS A 81 -3.06 3.55 -1.73
N LEU A 82 -2.10 4.40 -1.39
CA LEU A 82 -0.70 4.06 -1.17
C LEU A 82 -0.44 4.02 0.33
N THR A 83 0.19 2.95 0.81
CA THR A 83 0.71 2.93 2.19
C THR A 83 2.04 3.68 2.24
N ILE A 84 2.12 4.67 3.13
CA ILE A 84 3.37 5.41 3.41
C ILE A 84 4.16 4.67 4.49
N GLN A 85 3.50 4.34 5.61
CA GLN A 85 4.10 3.60 6.72
C GLN A 85 3.06 2.73 7.42
N ASN A 86 3.37 1.46 7.62
CA ASN A 86 2.61 0.59 8.51
C ASN A 86 2.98 0.90 9.95
N ILE A 87 2.03 0.84 10.87
CA ILE A 87 2.31 1.14 12.28
C ILE A 87 1.95 -0.08 13.14
N ARG A 88 0.75 -0.61 12.94
CA ARG A 88 0.32 -1.91 13.48
C ARG A 88 -0.36 -2.72 12.41
N THR A 89 0.00 -4.00 12.26
CA THR A 89 -0.71 -4.93 11.38
C THR A 89 -2.16 -5.12 11.82
N ILE A 90 -2.99 -5.61 10.89
CA ILE A 90 -4.37 -5.99 11.19
C ILE A 90 -4.42 -7.04 12.31
N ASN A 91 -5.29 -6.85 13.30
CA ASN A 91 -5.59 -7.85 14.34
C ASN A 91 -6.98 -7.64 14.93
N LEU A 92 -7.52 -8.67 15.59
CA LEU A 92 -8.72 -8.57 16.41
C LEU A 92 -8.47 -9.34 17.73
N PRO A 93 -8.41 -8.67 18.90
CA PRO A 93 -8.53 -7.22 19.09
C PRO A 93 -7.39 -6.40 18.44
N PRO A 94 -7.56 -5.10 18.16
CA PRO A 94 -6.47 -4.27 17.64
C PRO A 94 -5.21 -4.31 18.52
N LEU A 95 -4.01 -4.25 17.91
CA LEU A 95 -2.72 -4.27 18.62
C LEU A 95 -2.29 -2.88 19.15
N PHE A 96 -3.26 -2.04 19.45
CA PHE A 96 -3.06 -0.67 19.90
C PHE A 96 -4.27 -0.21 20.71
N ILE A 97 -4.03 0.75 21.59
CA ILE A 97 -5.06 1.46 22.35
C ILE A 97 -5.09 2.94 21.95
N ASP A 98 -6.05 3.70 22.46
CA ASP A 98 -6.19 5.13 22.11
C ASP A 98 -4.96 5.96 22.49
N ASP A 99 -4.33 5.68 23.64
CA ASP A 99 -3.09 6.35 24.04
C ASP A 99 -1.95 6.15 23.03
N ASP A 100 -1.91 5.00 22.36
CA ASP A 100 -0.91 4.75 21.33
C ASP A 100 -1.17 5.59 20.07
N ILE A 101 -2.44 5.82 19.73
CA ILE A 101 -2.81 6.69 18.63
C ILE A 101 -2.30 8.12 18.89
N GLU A 102 -2.42 8.62 20.13
CA GLU A 102 -1.95 9.96 20.48
C GLU A 102 -0.42 10.08 20.43
N LYS A 103 0.32 9.04 20.85
CA LYS A 103 1.79 8.97 20.67
C LYS A 103 2.17 9.05 19.19
N VAL A 104 1.51 8.24 18.35
CA VAL A 104 1.73 8.24 16.90
C VAL A 104 1.40 9.61 16.32
N LYS A 105 0.30 10.23 16.74
CA LYS A 105 -0.11 11.55 16.25
C LYS A 105 0.92 12.62 16.57
N THR A 106 1.54 12.53 17.75
CA THR A 106 2.60 13.44 18.20
C THR A 106 3.85 13.29 17.35
N VAL A 107 4.32 12.06 17.15
CA VAL A 107 5.48 11.76 16.29
C VAL A 107 5.24 12.29 14.87
N PHE A 108 4.06 12.04 14.31
CA PHE A 108 3.70 12.46 12.96
C PHE A 108 3.67 13.97 12.81
N ALA A 109 3.12 14.69 13.80
CA ALA A 109 3.06 16.15 13.81
C ALA A 109 4.45 16.80 13.82
N GLN A 110 5.44 16.13 14.42
CA GLN A 110 6.81 16.62 14.51
C GLN A 110 7.64 16.34 13.25
N ILE A 111 7.30 15.30 12.49
CA ILE A 111 8.16 14.80 11.39
C ILE A 111 7.60 15.21 10.04
N ILE A 112 6.33 14.92 9.74
CA ILE A 112 5.78 15.07 8.39
C ILE A 112 5.91 16.51 7.86
N PRO A 113 5.61 17.57 8.66
CA PRO A 113 5.76 18.95 8.18
C PRO A 113 7.19 19.42 7.89
N LYS A 114 8.21 18.57 8.07
CA LYS A 114 9.61 18.88 7.72
C LYS A 114 10.00 18.40 6.32
N TYR A 115 9.18 17.55 5.71
CA TYR A 115 9.47 16.93 4.42
C TYR A 115 8.75 17.65 3.30
N GLN A 116 9.45 17.88 2.18
CA GLN A 116 8.85 18.41 0.97
C GLN A 116 7.84 17.44 0.36
N ALA A 117 6.83 17.99 -0.29
CA ALA A 117 5.93 17.26 -1.16
C ALA A 117 6.73 16.52 -2.24
N PHE A 118 6.27 15.33 -2.60
CA PHE A 118 6.97 14.46 -3.54
C PHE A 118 5.98 13.84 -4.53
N GLU A 119 6.48 13.19 -5.58
CA GLU A 119 5.64 12.62 -6.63
C GLU A 119 5.80 11.11 -6.70
N PHE A 120 4.68 10.41 -6.92
CA PHE A 120 4.70 9.04 -7.41
C PHE A 120 4.45 8.97 -8.91
N ASN A 121 5.28 8.22 -9.62
CA ASN A 121 4.97 7.70 -10.95
C ASN A 121 4.35 6.30 -10.81
N LEU A 122 3.14 6.13 -11.34
CA LEU A 122 2.35 4.90 -11.25
C LEU A 122 2.35 4.19 -12.60
N GLU A 123 2.98 3.00 -12.64
CA GLU A 123 3.07 2.22 -13.87
C GLU A 123 3.31 0.73 -13.61
N GLY A 124 2.75 -0.10 -14.49
CA GLY A 124 2.91 -1.54 -14.50
C GLY A 124 2.21 -2.24 -13.33
N LEU A 125 1.98 -3.54 -13.53
CA LEU A 125 1.40 -4.40 -12.51
C LEU A 125 2.49 -5.09 -11.70
N PHE A 126 2.28 -5.10 -10.39
CA PHE A 126 3.04 -5.86 -9.41
C PHE A 126 2.26 -7.12 -9.03
N GLU A 127 2.82 -8.28 -9.36
CA GLU A 127 2.26 -9.58 -8.98
C GLU A 127 2.70 -9.94 -7.56
N LEU A 128 1.74 -10.03 -6.64
CA LEU A 128 1.95 -10.45 -5.25
C LEU A 128 1.41 -11.87 -5.05
N PRO A 129 1.86 -12.60 -4.01
CA PRO A 129 1.32 -13.94 -3.71
C PRO A 129 -0.19 -13.94 -3.46
N THR A 130 -0.73 -12.83 -2.92
CA THR A 130 -2.12 -12.71 -2.49
C THR A 130 -2.93 -11.67 -3.27
N GLY A 131 -2.41 -11.17 -4.41
CA GLY A 131 -3.13 -10.17 -5.18
C GLY A 131 -2.34 -9.52 -6.30
N ILE A 132 -2.90 -8.44 -6.83
CA ILE A 132 -2.28 -7.57 -7.84
C ILE A 132 -2.28 -6.13 -7.31
N SER A 133 -1.14 -5.47 -7.44
CA SER A 133 -1.00 -4.03 -7.18
C SER A 133 -0.48 -3.29 -8.43
N ILE A 134 -0.62 -1.97 -8.46
CA ILE A 134 0.10 -1.08 -9.38
C ILE A 134 1.41 -0.69 -8.72
N ARG A 135 2.52 -0.61 -9.46
CA ARG A 135 3.81 -0.15 -8.92
C ARG A 135 3.82 1.36 -8.82
N GLY A 136 4.34 1.88 -7.71
CA GLY A 136 4.58 3.30 -7.48
C GLY A 136 6.07 3.57 -7.27
N PHE A 137 6.63 4.37 -8.16
CA PHE A 137 8.02 4.83 -8.13
C PHE A 137 8.07 6.26 -7.60
N THR A 138 9.07 6.58 -6.79
CA THR A 138 9.18 7.90 -6.15
C THR A 138 10.66 8.26 -5.96
N SER A 139 10.94 9.42 -5.36
CA SER A 139 12.29 9.81 -4.94
C SER A 139 12.67 9.22 -3.59
N GLU A 140 13.91 9.42 -3.19
CA GLU A 140 14.44 9.03 -1.87
C GLU A 140 13.82 9.81 -0.70
N VAL A 141 13.09 10.90 -0.97
CA VAL A 141 12.36 11.68 0.05
C VAL A 141 11.43 10.78 0.86
N LEU A 142 10.70 9.87 0.22
CA LEU A 142 9.85 8.91 0.92
C LEU A 142 10.68 7.97 1.81
N GLY A 143 11.85 7.52 1.32
CA GLY A 143 12.75 6.66 2.07
C GLY A 143 13.20 7.32 3.36
N HIS A 144 13.68 8.56 3.28
CA HIS A 144 14.10 9.34 4.45
C HIS A 144 12.94 9.56 5.43
N LEU A 145 11.77 9.98 4.94
CA LEU A 145 10.56 10.17 5.75
C LEU A 145 10.19 8.89 6.51
N VAL A 146 10.15 7.76 5.82
CA VAL A 146 9.78 6.47 6.40
C VAL A 146 10.78 6.01 7.45
N MET A 147 12.08 6.20 7.21
CA MET A 147 13.11 5.85 8.18
C MET A 147 13.03 6.72 9.44
N GLU A 148 12.87 8.04 9.29
CA GLU A 148 12.73 8.93 10.45
C GLU A 148 11.45 8.63 11.24
N LEU A 149 10.33 8.34 10.57
CA LEU A 149 9.11 7.90 11.23
C LEU A 149 9.34 6.61 12.03
N ARG A 150 9.98 5.60 11.44
CA ARG A 150 10.25 4.31 12.11
C ARG A 150 11.12 4.48 13.34
N ASP A 151 12.19 5.27 13.25
CA ASP A 151 13.11 5.49 14.37
C ASP A 151 12.42 6.22 15.52
N ASN A 152 11.64 7.25 15.24
CA ASN A 152 10.91 7.98 16.28
C ASN A 152 9.74 7.19 16.86
N LEU A 153 9.02 6.41 16.04
CA LEU A 153 8.01 5.47 16.53
C LEU A 153 8.63 4.42 17.45
N LYS A 154 9.81 3.89 17.11
CA LYS A 154 10.55 2.95 17.96
C LYS A 154 10.92 3.57 19.31
N ARG A 155 11.37 4.83 19.34
CA ARG A 155 11.72 5.55 20.58
C ARG A 155 10.54 5.73 21.53
N VAL A 156 9.31 5.86 21.01
CA VAL A 156 8.08 5.95 21.81
C VAL A 156 7.44 4.58 22.09
N GLY A 157 8.17 3.48 21.88
CA GLY A 157 7.70 2.11 22.14
C GLY A 157 6.76 1.55 21.09
N PHE A 158 6.68 2.16 19.91
CA PHE A 158 5.69 1.86 18.88
C PHE A 158 6.31 1.43 17.54
N ALA A 159 7.42 0.69 17.58
CA ALA A 159 8.08 0.15 16.39
C ALA A 159 7.12 -0.67 15.51
N ASP A 160 7.27 -0.56 14.19
CA ASP A 160 6.53 -1.38 13.22
C ASP A 160 6.81 -2.87 13.48
N ASN A 161 5.76 -3.69 13.45
CA ASN A 161 5.84 -5.13 13.69
C ASN A 161 6.05 -5.94 12.40
N LYS A 162 6.41 -5.28 11.29
CA LYS A 162 6.85 -5.90 10.05
C LYS A 162 8.37 -5.88 9.90
N THR A 163 8.92 -6.93 9.27
CA THR A 163 10.32 -6.96 8.85
C THR A 163 10.43 -6.58 7.38
N TYR A 164 11.38 -5.71 7.04
CA TYR A 164 11.63 -5.25 5.67
C TYR A 164 12.94 -5.84 5.14
N SER A 165 12.93 -6.36 3.92
CA SER A 165 14.10 -6.99 3.28
C SER A 165 15.01 -6.00 2.53
N SER A 166 14.70 -4.70 2.58
CA SER A 166 15.43 -3.63 1.91
C SER A 166 15.14 -2.27 2.55
N GLU A 167 16.12 -1.38 2.50
CA GLU A 167 15.97 0.05 2.83
C GLU A 167 15.34 0.86 1.69
N ILE A 168 15.25 0.29 0.48
CA ILE A 168 14.56 0.92 -0.64
C ILE A 168 13.06 0.85 -0.40
N VAL A 169 12.44 2.01 -0.22
CA VAL A 169 10.99 2.16 -0.07
C VAL A 169 10.37 2.39 -1.43
N PHE A 170 9.24 1.75 -1.69
CA PHE A 170 8.44 1.92 -2.91
C PHE A 170 6.95 1.98 -2.56
N GLY A 171 6.16 2.56 -3.46
CA GLY A 171 4.70 2.58 -3.34
C GLY A 171 4.07 1.42 -4.09
N ASN A 172 2.91 0.97 -3.65
CA ASN A 172 2.05 0.13 -4.48
C ASN A 172 0.58 0.34 -4.13
N ILE A 173 -0.31 0.23 -5.12
CA ILE A 173 -1.75 0.38 -4.96
C ILE A 173 -2.40 -0.96 -5.23
N SER A 174 -2.91 -1.62 -4.20
CA SER A 174 -3.65 -2.88 -4.39
C SER A 174 -4.95 -2.64 -5.16
N VAL A 175 -5.13 -3.42 -6.24
CA VAL A 175 -6.32 -3.35 -7.10
C VAL A 175 -7.14 -4.63 -7.04
N CYS A 176 -6.50 -5.75 -6.68
CA CYS A 176 -7.15 -7.05 -6.52
C CYS A 176 -6.50 -7.82 -5.37
N ARG A 177 -7.31 -8.53 -4.58
CA ARG A 177 -6.87 -9.54 -3.61
C ARG A 177 -7.49 -10.89 -3.94
N TYR A 178 -6.67 -11.93 -3.81
CA TYR A 178 -7.13 -13.29 -4.01
C TYR A 178 -7.87 -13.78 -2.78
N TYR A 179 -9.01 -14.42 -3.00
CA TYR A 179 -9.59 -15.30 -1.98
C TYR A 179 -8.79 -16.60 -1.90
N PHE A 180 -9.28 -17.59 -1.14
CA PHE A 180 -8.62 -18.90 -1.02
C PHE A 180 -8.46 -19.64 -2.36
N LYS A 181 -9.26 -19.29 -3.38
CA LYS A 181 -9.16 -19.86 -4.72
C LYS A 181 -8.21 -19.04 -5.59
N LYS A 182 -7.18 -19.70 -6.13
CA LYS A 182 -6.26 -19.12 -7.11
C LYS A 182 -7.04 -18.57 -8.33
N PRO A 183 -6.66 -17.39 -8.88
CA PRO A 183 -7.28 -16.88 -10.09
C PRO A 183 -7.19 -17.84 -11.28
N ASN A 184 -8.15 -17.73 -12.19
CA ASN A 184 -8.19 -18.56 -13.40
C ASN A 184 -7.12 -18.15 -14.45
N LEU A 185 -6.95 -18.94 -15.52
CA LEU A 185 -5.97 -18.64 -16.57
C LEU A 185 -6.26 -17.36 -17.35
N ALA A 186 -7.53 -17.01 -17.55
CA ALA A 186 -7.93 -15.79 -18.24
C ALA A 186 -7.48 -14.54 -17.47
N PHE A 187 -7.55 -14.58 -16.14
CA PHE A 187 -7.02 -13.54 -15.26
C PHE A 187 -5.52 -13.32 -15.50
N PHE A 188 -4.71 -14.38 -15.45
CA PHE A 188 -3.26 -14.23 -15.64
C PHE A 188 -2.87 -13.81 -17.06
N ARG A 189 -3.65 -14.18 -18.09
CA ARG A 189 -3.49 -13.61 -19.44
C ARG A 189 -3.72 -12.10 -19.43
N LYS A 190 -4.79 -11.64 -18.78
CA LYS A 190 -5.08 -10.20 -18.65
C LYS A 190 -4.01 -9.46 -17.84
N VAL A 191 -3.50 -10.06 -16.75
CA VAL A 191 -2.37 -9.49 -15.98
C VAL A 191 -1.13 -9.31 -16.87
N LYS A 192 -0.83 -10.29 -17.74
CA LYS A 192 0.30 -10.21 -18.68
C LYS A 192 0.12 -9.09 -19.70
N GLU A 193 -1.08 -8.94 -20.26
CA GLU A 193 -1.41 -7.85 -21.20
C GLU A 193 -1.23 -6.47 -20.55
N LEU A 194 -1.67 -6.32 -19.30
CA LEU A 194 -1.63 -5.06 -18.55
C LEU A 194 -0.27 -4.81 -17.86
N LYS A 195 0.71 -5.71 -18.00
CA LYS A 195 1.93 -5.72 -17.18
C LYS A 195 2.71 -4.41 -17.21
N LYS A 196 2.70 -3.71 -18.34
CA LYS A 196 3.44 -2.45 -18.60
C LYS A 196 2.54 -1.22 -18.69
N ILE A 197 1.30 -1.29 -18.20
CA ILE A 197 0.34 -0.19 -18.28
C ILE A 197 0.91 1.11 -17.68
N LYS A 198 0.68 2.26 -18.31
CA LYS A 198 1.01 3.56 -17.74
C LYS A 198 -0.25 4.16 -17.11
N VAL A 199 -0.20 4.49 -15.83
CA VAL A 199 -1.36 5.03 -15.10
C VAL A 199 -1.24 6.54 -14.97
N GLY A 200 -0.08 7.04 -14.56
CA GLY A 200 0.18 8.47 -14.48
C GLY A 200 0.96 8.85 -13.24
N LYS A 201 0.94 10.14 -12.92
CA LYS A 201 1.68 10.71 -11.79
C LYS A 201 0.73 11.30 -10.76
N MET A 202 1.13 11.30 -9.49
CA MET A 202 0.43 12.01 -8.43
C MET A 202 1.41 12.70 -7.50
N LYS A 203 1.17 13.99 -7.23
CA LYS A 203 1.84 14.74 -6.17
C LYS A 203 1.25 14.34 -4.82
N ILE A 204 2.10 14.19 -3.83
CA ILE A 204 1.77 13.89 -2.44
C ILE A 204 2.05 15.13 -1.64
N GLU A 205 0.98 15.80 -1.21
CA GLU A 205 1.04 17.04 -0.44
C GLU A 205 0.57 16.83 0.99
N ALA A 206 -0.17 15.74 1.24
CA ALA A 206 -0.63 15.35 2.56
C ALA A 206 -0.68 13.82 2.70
N VAL A 207 -0.62 13.35 3.94
CA VAL A 207 -0.79 11.95 4.31
C VAL A 207 -1.80 11.82 5.44
N SER A 208 -2.55 10.72 5.46
CA SER A 208 -3.59 10.45 6.46
C SER A 208 -3.17 9.31 7.38
N LEU A 209 -3.21 9.56 8.69
CA LEU A 209 -3.21 8.51 9.71
C LEU A 209 -4.62 7.93 9.83
N ILE A 210 -4.76 6.62 9.65
CA ILE A 210 -6.05 5.93 9.62
C ILE A 210 -6.04 4.65 10.46
N THR A 211 -7.23 4.24 10.91
CA THR A 211 -7.51 2.83 11.20
C THR A 211 -8.30 2.23 10.05
N ALA A 212 -7.99 0.99 9.67
CA ALA A 212 -8.68 0.32 8.57
C ALA A 212 -8.57 -1.20 8.67
N ASN A 213 -9.39 -1.92 7.89
CA ASN A 213 -9.14 -3.32 7.59
C ASN A 213 -8.12 -3.48 6.45
N CYS A 214 -7.78 -4.71 6.07
CA CYS A 214 -6.73 -4.98 5.08
C CYS A 214 -7.01 -4.50 3.64
N VAL A 215 -8.24 -4.08 3.36
CA VAL A 215 -8.65 -3.53 2.06
C VAL A 215 -9.05 -2.06 2.13
N CYS A 216 -8.90 -1.40 3.29
CA CYS A 216 -9.30 0.00 3.47
C CYS A 216 -10.75 0.25 3.01
N HIS A 217 -11.67 -0.66 3.37
CA HIS A 217 -13.07 -0.55 2.98
C HIS A 217 -13.70 0.66 3.70
N PRO A 218 -14.47 1.55 3.03
CA PRO A 218 -14.97 2.79 3.63
C PRO A 218 -15.76 2.58 4.93
N ASN A 219 -16.50 1.48 5.04
CA ASN A 219 -17.26 1.13 6.24
C ASN A 219 -16.41 0.90 7.50
N LEU A 220 -15.12 0.56 7.34
CA LEU A 220 -14.20 0.24 8.44
C LEU A 220 -12.98 1.16 8.48
N THR A 221 -12.88 2.09 7.53
CA THR A 221 -11.81 3.08 7.49
C THR A 221 -12.21 4.32 8.26
N LYS A 222 -11.39 4.73 9.23
CA LYS A 222 -11.54 5.98 9.96
C LYS A 222 -10.27 6.81 9.80
N ILE A 223 -10.42 8.03 9.27
CA ILE A 223 -9.33 9.00 9.26
C ILE A 223 -9.20 9.59 10.66
N LEU A 224 -8.02 9.46 11.24
CA LEU A 224 -7.71 9.93 12.59
C LEU A 224 -7.11 11.34 12.58
N LYS A 225 -6.24 11.62 11.60
CA LYS A 225 -5.61 12.92 11.39
C LYS A 225 -4.94 12.98 10.01
N GLU A 226 -4.96 14.15 9.39
CA GLU A 226 -4.19 14.45 8.18
C GLU A 226 -3.00 15.34 8.52
N TYR A 227 -1.90 15.15 7.79
CA TYR A 227 -0.65 15.88 7.95
C TYR A 227 -0.17 16.38 6.60
N ASN A 228 0.07 17.69 6.51
CA ASN A 228 0.60 18.31 5.31
C ASN A 228 2.13 18.21 5.28
N LEU A 229 2.65 17.94 4.09
CA LEU A 229 4.06 18.08 3.74
C LEU A 229 4.34 19.56 3.42
N LEU A 230 5.61 19.93 3.37
CA LEU A 230 6.01 21.25 2.87
C LEU A 230 5.68 21.36 1.37
N PRO A 231 5.19 22.52 0.90
CA PRO A 231 4.79 22.73 -0.50
C PRO A 231 5.84 22.37 -1.55
#